data_AF-A0A813IGB8-F1
#
_entry.id   AF-A0A813IGB8-F1
#
_cell.length_a   1.000
_cell.length_b   1.000
_cell.length_c   1.000
_cell.angle_alpha   90.00
_cell.angle_beta   90.00
_cell.angle_gamma   90.00
#
_symmetry.space_group_name_H-M   'P 1'
#
loop_
_entity.id
_entity.type
_entity.pdbx_description
1 polymer ?
#
loop_
_entity_poly.entity_id
_entity_poly.type
_entity_poly.pdbx_seq_one_letter_code
_entity_poly.pdbx_strand_id
1 'polypeptide(L)'
;VRGFTLTLEPAHAFGGKSIALALNMSHVGKRWEDPVRDVSPIAWRRSGSPVKDWAIQKRYQEGDLLAFLSADGMEVEIVELMMQAYQPPPGDALGNFKLPVFALAMVMVMGYQFVKQKGPFDPGLTELDIDS
;
A
#
# COMPACT_ATOMS: atom_id res chain seq x y z
N VAL A 1 3.37 10.39 10.94
CA VAL A 1 2.69 9.08 10.89
C VAL A 1 1.73 9.10 9.70
N ARG A 2 1.59 8.00 8.94
CA ARG A 2 0.60 7.93 7.86
C ARG A 2 -0.63 7.17 8.40
N GLY A 3 -1.82 7.69 8.16
CA GLY A 3 -3.08 7.10 8.61
C GLY A 3 -4.00 8.09 9.30
N PHE A 4 -5.11 7.58 9.84
CA PHE A 4 -6.12 8.36 10.54
C PHE A 4 -6.35 7.82 11.95
N THR A 5 -6.61 8.73 12.89
CA THR A 5 -7.11 8.39 14.23
C THR A 5 -8.58 8.74 14.30
N LEU A 6 -9.39 7.79 14.76
CA LEU A 6 -10.82 7.97 14.96
C LEU A 6 -11.10 8.34 16.41
N THR A 7 -11.95 9.33 16.62
CA THR A 7 -12.38 9.74 17.96
C THR A 7 -13.90 9.91 17.98
N LEU A 8 -14.50 9.64 19.14
CA LEU A 8 -15.91 9.90 19.42
C LEU A 8 -15.99 10.85 20.61
N GLU A 9 -16.57 12.02 20.38
CA GLU A 9 -16.86 12.98 21.42
C GLU A 9 -18.29 12.75 21.93
N PRO A 10 -18.48 12.60 23.25
CA PRO A 10 -19.79 12.34 23.83
C PRO A 10 -20.70 13.57 23.77
N ALA A 11 -22.00 13.32 23.70
CA ALA A 11 -23.04 14.35 23.58
C ALA A 11 -23.03 15.47 24.63
N HIS A 12 -22.45 15.21 25.80
CA HIS A 12 -22.33 16.18 26.89
C HIS A 12 -21.43 17.38 26.51
N ALA A 13 -20.52 17.21 25.55
CA ALA A 13 -19.60 18.27 25.13
C ALA A 13 -20.21 19.22 24.08
N PHE A 14 -21.16 18.75 23.26
CA PHE A 14 -21.65 19.48 22.07
C PHE A 14 -23.17 19.53 21.96
N GLY A 15 -23.82 20.24 22.89
CA GLY A 15 -25.25 20.58 22.77
C GLY A 15 -26.17 19.36 22.62
N GLY A 16 -25.81 18.23 23.24
CA GLY A 16 -26.59 17.00 23.19
C GLY A 16 -26.37 16.15 21.93
N LYS A 17 -25.30 16.39 21.16
CA LYS A 17 -24.95 15.59 19.97
C LYS A 17 -23.59 14.95 20.10
N SER A 18 -23.48 13.66 19.78
CA SER A 18 -22.18 13.00 19.67
C SER A 18 -21.50 13.36 18.35
N ILE A 19 -20.18 13.54 18.37
CA ILE A 19 -19.40 13.86 17.17
C ILE A 19 -18.35 12.78 16.96
N ALA A 20 -18.39 12.11 15.81
CA ALA A 20 -17.33 11.21 15.37
C ALA A 20 -16.39 11.96 14.42
N LEU A 21 -15.08 11.85 14.65
CA LEU A 21 -14.05 12.55 13.90
C LEU A 21 -13.00 11.56 13.41
N ALA A 22 -12.43 11.86 12.24
CA ALA A 22 -11.22 11.23 11.76
C ALA A 22 -10.13 12.28 11.56
N LEU A 23 -9.02 12.13 12.28
CA LEU A 23 -7.90 13.05 12.25
C LEU A 23 -6.78 12.47 11.40
N ASN A 24 -6.30 13.23 10.42
CA ASN A 24 -5.17 12.86 9.60
C ASN A 24 -3.87 12.98 10.40
N MET A 25 -3.23 11.85 10.66
CA MET A 25 -2.02 11.77 11.47
C MET A 25 -0.76 12.27 10.75
N SER A 26 -0.86 12.65 9.47
CA SER A 26 0.23 13.31 8.75
C SER A 26 0.52 14.73 9.26
N HIS A 27 -0.43 15.34 9.96
CA HIS A 27 -0.29 16.68 10.57
C HIS A 27 0.46 16.67 11.89
N VAL A 28 0.57 15.50 12.54
CA VAL A 28 1.20 15.40 13.86
C VAL A 28 2.70 15.67 13.75
N GLY A 29 3.19 16.62 14.55
CA GLY A 29 4.61 16.97 14.62
C GLY A 29 5.13 17.90 13.51
N LYS A 30 4.25 18.43 12.66
CA LYS A 30 4.65 19.36 11.59
C LYS A 30 4.94 20.76 12.12
N ARG A 31 6.03 21.37 11.64
CA ARG A 31 6.45 22.74 11.98
C ARG A 31 5.55 23.78 11.31
N TRP A 32 5.58 25.02 11.80
CA TRP A 32 4.75 26.12 11.28
C TRP A 32 4.93 26.37 9.78
N GLU A 33 6.13 26.13 9.26
CA GLU A 33 6.51 26.35 7.86
C GLU A 33 6.13 25.20 6.91
N ASP A 34 5.58 24.09 7.42
CA ASP A 34 5.24 22.93 6.60
C ASP A 34 3.90 23.17 5.86
N PRO A 35 3.86 23.13 4.51
CA PRO A 35 2.64 23.37 3.73
C PRO A 35 1.51 22.38 4.04
N VAL A 36 1.82 21.24 4.68
CA VAL A 36 0.79 20.31 5.17
C VAL A 36 -0.13 20.98 6.21
N ARG A 37 0.30 22.04 6.90
CA ARG A 37 -0.54 22.77 7.87
C ARG A 37 -1.64 23.62 7.24
N ASP A 38 -1.51 24.01 5.97
CA ASP A 38 -2.53 24.81 5.29
C ASP A 38 -3.82 24.01 5.02
N VAL A 39 -3.74 22.69 5.15
CA VAL A 39 -4.87 21.76 5.00
C VAL A 39 -5.46 21.43 6.38
N SER A 40 -6.79 21.29 6.44
CA SER A 40 -7.47 20.86 7.68
C SER A 40 -6.98 19.49 8.14
N PRO A 41 -6.64 19.30 9.43
CA PRO A 41 -6.27 18.00 9.97
C PRO A 41 -7.47 17.05 10.11
N ILE A 42 -8.70 17.56 9.98
CA ILE A 42 -9.93 16.76 10.05
C ILE A 42 -10.20 16.20 8.65
N ALA A 43 -10.04 14.89 8.51
CA ALA A 43 -10.30 14.17 7.26
C ALA A 43 -11.78 13.85 7.09
N TRP A 44 -12.50 13.63 8.19
CA TRP A 44 -13.92 13.32 8.20
C TRP A 44 -14.55 13.71 9.53
N ARG A 45 -15.83 14.11 9.48
CA ARG A 45 -16.62 14.45 10.66
C ARG A 45 -18.08 14.05 10.44
N ARG A 46 -18.68 13.48 11.48
CA ARG A 46 -20.11 13.20 11.57
C ARG A 46 -20.65 13.67 12.90
N SER A 47 -21.74 14.42 12.88
CA SER A 47 -22.53 14.74 14.07
C SER A 47 -23.83 13.95 14.05
N GLY A 48 -24.21 13.35 15.17
CA GLY A 48 -25.42 12.53 15.26
C GLY A 48 -26.13 12.64 16.60
N SER A 49 -27.12 11.76 16.78
CA SER A 49 -27.75 11.52 18.07
C SER A 49 -26.72 11.07 19.11
N PRO A 50 -27.02 11.23 20.42
CA PRO A 50 -26.19 10.67 21.48
C PRO A 50 -25.90 9.18 21.26
N VAL A 51 -24.61 8.85 21.29
CA VAL A 51 -24.08 7.48 21.14
C VAL A 51 -23.63 6.96 22.50
N LYS A 52 -24.03 5.74 22.85
CA LYS A 52 -23.61 5.03 24.06
C LYS A 52 -22.26 4.34 23.86
N ASP A 53 -22.11 3.65 22.74
CA ASP A 53 -20.94 2.85 22.42
C ASP A 53 -20.71 2.79 20.91
N TRP A 54 -19.52 2.40 20.49
CA TRP A 54 -19.15 2.32 19.09
C TRP A 54 -18.10 1.23 18.86
N ALA A 55 -18.11 0.66 17.66
CA ALA A 55 -17.16 -0.35 17.24
C ALA A 55 -16.66 -0.07 15.82
N ILE A 56 -15.44 -0.51 15.54
CA ILE A 56 -14.82 -0.42 14.20
C ILE A 56 -14.57 -1.83 13.70
N GLN A 57 -15.04 -2.12 12.49
CA GLN A 57 -14.62 -3.30 11.74
C GLN A 57 -13.71 -2.85 10.60
N LYS A 58 -12.42 -3.20 10.70
CA LYS A 58 -11.45 -3.00 9.63
C LYS A 58 -11.69 -4.02 8.53
N ARG A 59 -11.71 -3.56 7.28
CA ARG A 59 -11.78 -4.43 6.10
C ARG A 59 -10.57 -4.17 5.21
N TYR A 60 -9.98 -5.25 4.69
CA TYR A 60 -8.80 -5.14 3.82
C TYR A 60 -9.26 -4.71 2.43
N GLN A 61 -8.73 -3.61 1.90
CA GLN A 61 -9.08 -3.04 0.58
C GLN A 61 -10.52 -2.54 0.38
N GLU A 62 -11.41 -2.73 1.35
CA GLU A 62 -12.76 -2.17 1.40
C GLU A 62 -12.84 -1.03 2.43
N GLY A 63 -13.84 -0.15 2.33
CA GLY A 63 -14.04 0.92 3.33
C GLY A 63 -14.25 0.34 4.74
N ASP A 64 -13.73 1.02 5.76
CA ASP A 64 -13.91 0.58 7.15
C ASP A 64 -15.39 0.74 7.58
N LEU A 65 -15.92 -0.18 8.37
CA LEU A 65 -17.27 -0.03 8.92
C LEU A 65 -17.21 0.50 10.35
N LEU A 66 -18.08 1.47 10.63
CA LEU A 66 -18.31 2.04 11.94
C LEU A 66 -19.72 1.67 12.40
N ALA A 67 -19.83 1.07 13.56
CA ALA A 67 -21.11 0.82 14.22
C ALA A 67 -21.26 1.76 15.40
N PHE A 68 -22.41 2.43 15.51
CA PHE A 68 -22.76 3.30 16.62
C PHE A 68 -24.01 2.75 17.31
N LEU A 69 -23.94 2.55 18.63
CA LEU A 69 -25.08 2.21 19.47
C LEU A 69 -25.67 3.49 20.05
N SER A 70 -26.96 3.71 19.84
CA SER A 70 -27.68 4.86 20.39
C SER A 70 -27.62 4.91 21.92
N ALA A 71 -27.81 6.09 22.50
CA ALA A 71 -27.81 6.28 23.96
C ALA A 71 -28.85 5.44 24.70
N ASP A 72 -30.01 5.19 24.09
CA ASP A 72 -31.06 4.33 24.63
C ASP A 72 -30.80 2.83 24.44
N GLY A 73 -29.80 2.46 23.62
CA GLY A 73 -29.44 1.09 23.32
C GLY A 73 -30.42 0.35 22.40
N MET A 74 -31.36 1.06 21.77
CA MET A 74 -32.40 0.47 20.93
C MET A 74 -32.04 0.47 19.44
N GLU A 75 -31.12 1.33 19.02
CA GLU A 75 -30.78 1.53 17.62
C GLU A 75 -29.27 1.33 17.40
N VAL A 76 -28.94 0.63 16.32
CA VAL A 76 -27.57 0.49 15.83
C VAL A 76 -27.50 1.11 14.45
N GLU A 77 -26.61 2.06 14.28
CA GLU A 77 -26.34 2.69 13.00
C GLU A 77 -24.98 2.22 12.47
N ILE A 78 -24.97 1.75 11.22
CA ILE A 78 -23.75 1.30 10.55
C ILE A 78 -23.41 2.28 9.43
N VAL A 79 -22.20 2.81 9.46
CA VAL A 79 -21.69 3.77 8.48
C VAL A 79 -20.43 3.21 7.84
N GLU A 80 -20.34 3.28 6.52
CA GLU A 80 -19.12 2.95 5.79
C GLU A 80 -18.24 4.19 5.65
N LEU A 81 -17.01 4.07 6.15
CA LEU A 81 -15.99 5.09 6.10
C LEU A 81 -15.23 4.98 4.79
N MET A 82 -15.66 5.76 3.80
CA MET A 82 -15.00 5.84 2.50
C MET A 82 -13.78 6.78 2.57
N MET A 83 -12.72 6.33 3.24
CA MET A 83 -11.41 6.96 3.15
C MET A 83 -10.57 6.24 2.11
N GLN A 84 -9.81 6.98 1.30
CA GLN A 84 -8.78 6.38 0.48
C GLN A 84 -7.76 5.71 1.41
N ALA A 85 -7.82 4.38 1.49
CA ALA A 85 -6.80 3.61 2.18
C ALA A 85 -5.46 3.89 1.49
N TYR A 86 -4.46 4.29 2.28
CA TYR A 86 -3.11 4.44 1.75
C TYR A 86 -2.67 3.09 1.17
N GLN A 87 -2.61 3.01 -0.15
CA GLN A 87 -1.93 1.91 -0.81
C GLN A 87 -0.44 2.23 -0.72
N PRO A 88 0.38 1.41 -0.03
CA PRO A 88 1.81 1.57 -0.14
C PRO A 88 2.15 1.53 -1.63
N PRO A 89 3.02 2.44 -2.13
CA PRO A 89 3.48 2.35 -3.50
C PRO A 89 3.96 0.91 -3.69
N PRO A 90 3.59 0.26 -4.80
CA PRO A 90 3.98 -1.12 -5.04
C PRO A 90 5.48 -1.17 -4.83
N GLY A 91 5.90 -1.94 -3.81
CA GLY A 91 7.32 -2.16 -3.58
C GLY A 91 7.88 -2.66 -4.89
N ASP A 92 9.00 -2.10 -5.34
CA ASP A 92 9.61 -2.41 -6.62
C ASP A 92 10.18 -3.84 -6.56
N ALA A 93 9.30 -4.83 -6.46
CA ALA A 93 9.62 -6.25 -6.39
C ALA A 93 10.35 -6.67 -7.68
N LEU A 94 10.07 -5.99 -8.79
CA LEU A 94 10.78 -6.12 -10.06
C LEU A 94 12.14 -5.41 -10.07
N GLY A 95 12.38 -4.41 -9.23
CA GLY A 95 13.67 -3.71 -9.13
C GLY A 95 14.84 -4.66 -8.82
N ASN A 96 14.63 -5.60 -7.89
CA ASN A 96 15.63 -6.61 -7.54
C ASN A 96 15.84 -7.72 -8.58
N PHE A 97 14.83 -8.01 -9.43
CA PHE A 97 14.94 -9.06 -10.44
C PHE A 97 15.44 -8.56 -11.80
N LYS A 98 15.40 -7.25 -12.07
CA LYS A 98 15.92 -6.67 -13.33
C LYS A 98 17.40 -7.03 -13.55
N LEU A 99 18.24 -6.83 -12.53
CA LEU A 99 19.69 -7.08 -12.65
C LEU A 99 20.02 -8.56 -12.97
N PRO A 100 19.49 -9.56 -12.25
CA PRO A 100 19.69 -10.97 -12.59
C PRO A 100 19.19 -11.34 -14.00
N VAL A 101 18.02 -10.84 -14.40
CA VAL A 101 17.44 -11.12 -15.73
C VAL A 101 18.30 -10.53 -16.84
N PHE A 102 18.78 -9.30 -16.68
CA PHE A 102 19.69 -8.66 -17.64
C PHE A 102 21.03 -9.41 -17.73
N ALA A 103 21.60 -9.82 -16.59
CA ALA A 103 22.85 -10.59 -16.57
C ALA A 103 22.70 -11.93 -17.32
N LEU A 104 21.60 -12.66 -17.08
CA LEU A 104 21.31 -13.92 -17.76
C LEU A 104 21.17 -13.72 -19.27
N ALA A 105 20.42 -12.70 -19.70
CA ALA A 105 20.25 -12.37 -21.11
C ALA A 105 21.59 -12.04 -21.79
N MET A 106 22.47 -11.30 -21.11
CA MET A 106 23.78 -10.92 -21.63
C MET A 106 24.71 -12.14 -21.81
N VAL A 107 24.72 -13.05 -20.84
CA VAL A 107 25.45 -14.33 -20.93
C VAL A 107 24.92 -15.18 -22.08
N MET A 108 23.59 -15.23 -22.25
CA MET A 108 22.96 -16.00 -23.33
C MET A 108 23.35 -15.46 -24.72
N VAL A 109 23.34 -14.13 -24.89
CA VAL A 109 23.78 -13.48 -26.13
C VAL A 109 25.26 -13.72 -26.40
N MET A 110 26.13 -13.59 -25.39
CA MET A 110 27.56 -13.89 -25.56
C MET A 110 27.80 -15.35 -25.90
N GLY A 111 27.11 -16.28 -25.24
CA GLY A 111 27.19 -17.71 -25.53
C GLY A 111 26.77 -18.03 -26.96
N TYR A 112 25.66 -17.43 -27.42
CA TYR A 112 25.19 -17.58 -28.80
C TYR A 112 26.20 -17.05 -29.82
N GLN A 113 26.75 -15.84 -29.59
CA GLN A 113 27.76 -15.27 -30.46
C GLN A 113 29.05 -16.11 -30.49
N PHE A 114 29.46 -16.68 -29.36
CA PHE A 114 30.63 -17.55 -29.28
C PHE A 114 30.45 -18.85 -30.07
N VAL A 115 29.28 -19.49 -29.97
CA VAL A 115 28.92 -20.67 -30.76
C VAL A 115 28.82 -20.34 -32.25
N LYS A 116 28.36 -19.13 -32.59
CA LYS A 116 28.23 -18.72 -34.00
C LYS A 116 29.58 -18.29 -34.62
N GLN A 117 30.47 -17.68 -33.85
CA GLN A 117 31.80 -17.25 -34.33
C GLN A 117 32.78 -18.42 -34.45
N LYS A 118 32.64 -19.46 -33.62
CA LYS A 118 33.26 -20.75 -33.87
C LYS A 118 32.42 -21.47 -34.92
N GLY A 119 32.80 -21.38 -36.20
CA GLY A 119 32.19 -22.19 -37.26
C GLY A 119 32.11 -23.68 -36.90
N PRO A 120 31.32 -24.49 -37.63
CA PRO A 120 31.05 -25.87 -37.28
C PRO A 120 32.36 -26.59 -36.94
N PHE A 121 32.41 -27.16 -35.73
CA PHE A 121 33.52 -27.99 -35.27
C PHE A 121 33.68 -29.10 -36.31
N ASP A 122 34.73 -29.05 -37.11
CA ASP A 122 35.04 -30.07 -38.11
C ASP A 122 35.83 -31.19 -37.40
N PRO A 123 35.19 -32.32 -37.00
CA PRO A 123 35.79 -33.33 -36.15
C PRO A 123 36.31 -34.47 -37.03
N GLY A 124 37.17 -34.17 -38.00
CA GLY A 124 37.49 -35.15 -39.03
C GLY A 124 38.71 -34.84 -39.89
N LEU A 125 39.90 -34.71 -39.29
CA LEU A 125 41.18 -34.97 -39.98
C LEU A 125 42.22 -35.52 -38.98
N THR A 126 41.96 -36.72 -38.47
CA THR A 126 43.01 -37.64 -38.01
C THR A 126 42.76 -38.98 -38.68
N GLU A 127 42.85 -38.99 -40.01
CA GLU A 127 43.05 -40.23 -40.75
C GLU A 127 44.56 -40.40 -40.88
N LEU A 128 45.06 -41.42 -40.17
CA LEU A 128 46.41 -41.94 -40.25
C LEU A 128 46.70 -42.35 -41.69
N ASP A 129 47.74 -41.78 -42.30
CA ASP A 129 48.39 -42.41 -43.44
C ASP A 129 49.90 -42.44 -43.17
N ILE A 130 50.31 -43.52 -42.49
CA ILE A 130 51.68 -44.00 -42.42
C ILE A 130 51.68 -45.33 -43.16
N ASP A 131 51.94 -45.32 -44.46
CA ASP A 131 52.78 -46.31 -45.15
C ASP A 131 52.84 -46.05 -46.66
N SER A 132 54.07 -45.80 -47.16
CA SER A 132 54.74 -46.46 -48.30
C SER A 132 55.81 -45.59 -48.96
#